data_AF-A0A328NJI2-F1
#
_entry.id   AF-A0A328NJI2-F1
#
_cell.length_a   1.000
_cell.length_b   1.000
_cell.length_c   1.000
_cell.angle_alpha   90.00
_cell.angle_beta   90.00
_cell.angle_gamma   90.00
#
_symmetry.space_group_name_H-M   'P 1'
#
loop_
_entity.id
_entity.type
_entity.pdbx_description
1 polymer ?
#
loop_
_entity_poly.entity_id
_entity_poly.type
_entity_poly.pdbx_seq_one_letter_code
_entity_poly.pdbx_strand_id
1 'polypeptide(L)'
;MDIFEEEVRLGELIRRRVFLEVAESGGHVDPEERTRTTLEAFGRNGFVVLVDDRQVTALDDKVHLHAGSRITFLKLVPLVGG
;
A
#
# COMPACT_ATOMS: atom_id res chain seq x y z
N MET A 1 6.05 -7.99 26.01
CA MET A 1 5.08 -7.28 25.15
C MET A 1 5.93 -6.76 24.00
N ASP A 2 6.09 -7.55 22.95
CA ASP A 2 6.93 -7.20 21.82
C ASP A 2 6.33 -6.00 21.10
N ILE A 3 6.89 -4.83 21.36
CA ILE A 3 6.54 -3.61 20.66
C ILE A 3 7.35 -3.66 19.36
N PHE A 4 6.83 -4.37 18.36
CA PHE A 4 7.37 -4.29 17.01
C PHE A 4 7.03 -2.90 16.46
N GLU A 5 7.90 -1.92 16.71
CA GLU A 5 7.84 -0.59 16.13
C GLU A 5 8.81 -0.55 14.95
N GLU A 6 8.27 -0.49 13.74
CA GLU A 6 9.06 -0.40 12.51
C GLU A 6 8.75 0.91 11.80
N GLU A 7 9.79 1.63 11.37
CA GLU A 7 9.65 2.75 10.45
C GLU A 7 9.97 2.27 9.03
N VAL A 8 9.00 2.38 8.13
CA VAL A 8 9.13 1.93 6.74
C VAL A 8 8.63 2.99 5.79
N ARG A 9 9.19 3.04 4.57
CA ARG A 9 8.66 3.89 3.50
C ARG A 9 7.40 3.30 2.91
N LEU A 10 6.44 4.14 2.52
CA LEU A 10 5.20 3.69 1.90
C LEU A 10 5.45 2.79 0.68
N GLY A 11 6.40 3.14 -0.19
CA GLY A 11 6.70 2.34 -1.38
C GLY A 11 7.17 0.90 -1.06
N GLU A 12 7.89 0.74 0.05
CA GLU A 12 8.31 -0.58 0.53
C GLU A 12 7.13 -1.34 1.15
N LEU A 13 6.27 -0.66 1.91
CA LEU A 13 5.04 -1.24 2.45
C LEU A 13 4.12 -1.77 1.33
N ILE A 14 3.93 -0.99 0.26
CA ILE A 14 3.17 -1.40 -0.92
C ILE A 14 3.79 -2.65 -1.56
N ARG A 15 5.11 -2.66 -1.76
CA ARG A 15 5.83 -3.82 -2.33
C ARG A 15 5.60 -5.08 -1.50
N ARG A 16 5.77 -5.01 -0.17
CA ARG A 16 5.54 -6.14 0.73
C ARG A 16 4.11 -6.65 0.63
N ARG A 17 3.12 -5.74 0.59
CA ARG A 17 1.71 -6.12 0.48
C ARG A 17 1.40 -6.82 -0.84
N VAL A 18 1.93 -6.31 -1.96
CA VAL A 18 1.77 -6.92 -3.28
C VAL A 18 2.38 -8.33 -3.31
N PHE A 19 3.55 -8.52 -2.72
CA PHE A 19 4.21 -9.82 -2.69
C PHE A 19 3.38 -10.87 -1.93
N LEU A 20 2.81 -10.49 -0.78
CA LEU A 20 1.87 -11.34 -0.03
C LEU A 20 0.63 -11.64 -0.87
N GLU A 21 0.01 -10.63 -1.47
CA GLU A 21 -1.20 -10.80 -2.28
C GLU A 21 -0.98 -11.77 -3.46
N VAL A 22 0.15 -11.64 -4.17
CA VAL A 22 0.47 -12.52 -5.31
C VAL A 22 0.72 -13.95 -4.84
N ALA A 23 1.44 -14.14 -3.74
CA ALA A 23 1.65 -15.45 -3.14
C ALA A 23 0.33 -16.12 -2.70
N GLU A 24 -0.61 -15.33 -2.17
CA GLU A 24 -1.94 -15.81 -1.74
C GLU A 24 -2.88 -16.08 -2.92
N SER A 25 -2.72 -15.38 -4.05
CA SER A 25 -3.63 -15.45 -5.20
C SER A 25 -3.45 -16.69 -6.09
N GLY A 26 -2.37 -17.47 -5.90
CA GLY A 26 -2.10 -18.71 -6.64
C GLY A 26 -1.94 -18.57 -8.17
N GLY A 27 -1.90 -17.34 -8.68
CA GLY A 27 -1.80 -17.03 -10.12
C GLY A 27 -0.36 -16.94 -10.62
N HIS A 28 -0.17 -17.08 -11.93
CA HIS A 28 1.10 -16.82 -12.63
C HIS A 28 1.33 -15.32 -12.85
N VAL A 29 1.21 -14.54 -11.80
CA VAL A 29 1.46 -13.09 -11.88
C VAL A 29 2.85 -12.82 -11.34
N ASP A 30 3.68 -12.12 -12.11
CA ASP A 30 5.00 -11.70 -11.67
C ASP A 30 4.88 -10.62 -10.56
N PRO A 31 5.49 -10.84 -9.37
CA PRO A 31 5.40 -9.90 -8.26
C PRO A 31 6.04 -8.54 -8.56
N GLU A 32 7.10 -8.49 -9.38
CA GLU A 32 7.78 -7.23 -9.70
C GLU A 32 6.93 -6.38 -10.64
N GLU A 33 6.33 -6.98 -11.66
CA GLU A 33 5.39 -6.31 -12.58
C GLU A 33 4.15 -5.80 -11.83
N ARG A 34 3.60 -6.59 -10.89
CA ARG A 34 2.50 -6.13 -10.03
C ARG A 34 2.90 -4.96 -9.14
N THR A 35 4.11 -5.02 -8.60
CA THR A 35 4.65 -3.93 -7.77
C THR A 35 4.77 -2.66 -8.58
N ARG A 36 5.38 -2.71 -9.77
CA ARG A 36 5.52 -1.55 -10.65
C ARG A 36 4.17 -0.92 -10.96
N THR A 37 3.21 -1.73 -11.43
CA THR A 37 1.87 -1.26 -11.78
C THR A 37 1.14 -0.62 -10.59
N THR A 38 1.31 -1.19 -9.39
CA THR A 38 0.69 -0.66 -8.17
C THR A 38 1.31 0.67 -7.74
N LEU A 39 2.64 0.80 -7.82
CA LEU A 39 3.34 2.06 -7.52
C LEU A 39 2.96 3.17 -8.52
N GLU A 40 2.88 2.84 -9.80
CA GLU A 40 2.41 3.77 -10.84
C GLU A 40 0.96 4.20 -10.59
N ALA A 41 0.09 3.27 -10.21
CA ALA A 41 -1.31 3.58 -9.91
C ALA A 41 -1.45 4.49 -8.68
N PHE A 42 -0.61 4.33 -7.65
CA PHE A 42 -0.56 5.25 -6.50
C PHE A 42 -0.23 6.67 -6.96
N GLY A 43 0.86 6.83 -7.73
CA GLY A 43 1.29 8.14 -8.24
C GLY A 43 0.28 8.81 -9.17
N ARG A 44 -0.61 8.04 -9.80
CA ARG A 44 -1.69 8.53 -10.65
C ARG A 44 -3.01 8.78 -9.90
N ASN A 45 -3.00 8.78 -8.56
CA ASN A 45 -4.19 8.89 -7.72
C ASN A 45 -5.25 7.80 -8.05
N GLY A 46 -4.83 6.58 -8.36
CA GLY A 46 -5.73 5.44 -8.55
C GLY A 46 -6.29 4.89 -7.23
N PHE A 47 -5.57 5.12 -6.13
CA PHE A 47 -5.98 4.77 -4.78
C PHE A 47 -5.23 5.65 -3.77
N VAL A 48 -5.73 5.67 -2.54
CA VAL A 48 -5.04 6.27 -1.38
C VAL A 48 -4.71 5.20 -0.36
N VAL A 49 -3.64 5.42 0.41
CA VAL A 49 -3.24 4.55 1.52
C VAL A 49 -3.40 5.31 2.82
N LEU A 50 -4.10 4.70 3.77
CA LEU A 50 -4.25 5.18 5.13
C LEU A 50 -3.45 4.28 6.07
N VAL A 51 -2.66 4.88 6.96
CA VAL A 51 -2.02 4.21 8.10
C VAL A 51 -2.56 4.87 9.36
N ASP A 52 -3.24 4.09 10.20
CA ASP A 52 -3.87 4.58 11.45
C ASP A 52 -4.76 5.80 11.19
N ASP A 53 -5.63 5.67 10.19
CA ASP A 53 -6.60 6.67 9.72
C ASP A 53 -5.97 7.97 9.16
N ARG A 54 -4.64 7.99 8.94
CA ARG A 54 -3.93 9.10 8.30
C ARG A 54 -3.52 8.75 6.88
N GLN A 55 -3.85 9.62 5.93
CA GLN A 55 -3.43 9.45 4.55
C GLN A 55 -1.95 9.74 4.39
N VAL A 56 -1.26 8.83 3.70
CA VAL A 56 0.12 8.98 3.28
C VAL A 56 0.14 9.41 1.81
N THR A 57 0.98 10.38 1.46
CA THR A 57 0.86 11.11 0.18
C THR A 57 2.02 10.89 -0.78
N ALA A 58 3.19 10.50 -0.28
CA ALA A 58 4.35 10.19 -1.09
C ALA A 58 4.89 8.78 -0.81
N LEU A 59 5.53 8.19 -1.82
CA LEU A 59 6.14 6.85 -1.69
C LEU A 59 7.35 6.83 -0.74
N ASP A 60 8.04 7.96 -0.58
CA ASP A 60 9.16 8.10 0.34
C ASP A 60 8.71 8.49 1.76
N ASP A 61 7.43 8.83 1.95
CA ASP A 61 6.89 9.13 3.28
C ASP A 61 7.11 7.92 4.19
N LYS A 62 7.65 8.21 5.37
CA LYS A 62 7.89 7.22 6.39
C LYS A 62 6.64 7.03 7.23
N VAL A 63 6.27 5.78 7.41
CA VAL A 63 5.14 5.37 8.24
C VAL A 63 5.66 4.55 9.41
N HIS A 64 5.12 4.84 10.59
CA HIS A 64 5.38 4.05 11.79
C HIS A 64 4.36 2.92 11.84
N LEU A 65 4.85 1.68 11.86
CA LEU A 65 4.04 0.49 12.02
C LEU A 65 4.26 -0.07 13.42
N HIS A 66 3.16 -0.36 14.10
CA HIS A 66 3.15 -1.17 15.30
C HIS A 66 2.29 -2.43 15.09
N ALA A 67 2.35 -3.39 16.01
CA ALA A 67 1.60 -4.65 15.92
C ALA A 67 0.07 -4.48 15.78
N GLY A 68 -0.46 -3.29 16.08
CA GLY A 68 -1.88 -2.95 15.95
C GLY A 68 -2.19 -1.95 14.83
N SER A 69 -1.19 -1.53 14.03
CA SER A 69 -1.41 -0.55 12.98
C SER A 69 -2.39 -1.06 11.94
N ARG A 70 -3.30 -0.18 11.52
CA ARG A 70 -4.26 -0.49 10.45
C ARG A 70 -3.83 0.18 9.16
N ILE A 71 -3.54 -0.64 8.16
CA ILE A 71 -3.23 -0.18 6.80
C ILE A 71 -4.47 -0.40 5.94
N THR A 72 -5.00 0.68 5.36
CA THR A 72 -6.19 0.64 4.49
C THR A 72 -5.85 1.15 3.09
N PHE A 73 -6.22 0.39 2.07
CA PHE A 73 -6.12 0.80 0.67
C PHE A 73 -7.51 1.16 0.15
N LEU A 74 -7.71 2.41 -0.26
CA LEU A 74 -9.00 2.88 -0.78
C LEU A 74 -8.87 3.22 -2.26
N LYS A 75 -9.56 2.46 -3.11
CA LYS A 75 -9.62 2.74 -4.55
C LYS A 75 -10.41 4.02 -4.81
N LEU A 76 -9.81 4.92 -5.58
CA LEU A 76 -10.49 6.13 -6.01
C LEU A 76 -11.33 5.81 -7.26
N VAL A 77 -12.63 6.06 -7.17
CA VAL A 77 -13.55 5.98 -8.30
C VAL A 77 -13.88 7.40 -8.75
N PRO A 78 -13.92 7.68 -10.06
CA PRO A 78 -14.36 8.97 -10.55
C PRO A 78 -15.80 9.19 -10.09
N LEU A 79 -16.07 10.36 -9.49
CA LEU A 79 -17.42 10.74 -9.13
C LEU A 79 -18.19 10.97 -10.45
N VAL A 80 -19.20 10.15 -10.71
CA VAL A 80 -20.15 10.41 -11.80
C VAL A 80 -20.97 11.64 -11.41
N GLY A 81 -20.71 12.75 -12.09
CA GLY A 81 -21.36 14.03 -11.85
C GLY A 81 -21.55 14.77 -13.16
N GLY A 82 -22.68 14.48 -13.81
CA GLY A 82 -23.30 15.25 -14.88
C GLY A 82 -24.80 15.19 -14.67
#